data_AF-A0A8S3EW49-F1
#
_entry.id   AF-A0A8S3EW49-F1
#
_cell.length_a   1.000
_cell.length_b   1.000
_cell.length_c   1.000
_cell.angle_alpha   90.00
_cell.angle_beta   90.00
_cell.angle_gamma   90.00
#
_symmetry.space_group_name_H-M   'P 1'
#
loop_
_entity.id
_entity.type
_entity.pdbx_description
1 polymer ?
#
loop_
_entity_poly.entity_id
_entity_poly.type
_entity_poly.pdbx_seq_one_letter_code
_entity_poly.pdbx_strand_id
1 'polypeptide(L)'
;MGKRAFVTVGTTQFDLLIETIVHDPNVLQTLVDCLQIDKLILQIGNSQKPLIDNISIPIEYYQYKDSIENDIQQADIVISHA
;
A
#
# COMPACT_ATOMS: atom_id res chain seq x y z
N MET A 1 -9.57 16.17 5.30
CA MET A 1 -8.66 15.04 5.61
C MET A 1 -9.02 13.95 4.64
N GLY A 2 -8.05 13.45 3.86
CA GLY A 2 -8.27 12.35 2.93
C GLY A 2 -7.99 11.00 3.58
N LYS A 3 -8.64 9.95 3.09
CA LYS A 3 -8.57 8.59 3.67
C LYS A 3 -7.31 7.88 3.21
N ARG A 4 -6.59 7.27 4.14
CA ARG A 4 -5.27 6.66 3.92
C ARG A 4 -5.34 5.15 4.07
N ALA A 5 -4.80 4.44 3.08
CA ALA A 5 -4.56 3.01 3.18
C ALA A 5 -3.07 2.73 3.37
N PHE A 6 -2.76 1.87 4.33
CA PHE A 6 -1.42 1.38 4.59
C PHE A 6 -1.34 -0.12 4.29
N VAL A 7 -0.38 -0.51 3.45
CA VAL A 7 -0.15 -1.91 3.06
C VAL A 7 1.19 -2.36 3.58
N THR A 8 1.23 -3.51 4.26
CA THR A 8 2.45 -4.05 4.87
C THR A 8 2.59 -5.54 4.58
N VAL A 9 3.80 -5.95 4.17
CA VAL A 9 4.18 -7.37 3.98
C VAL A 9 4.91 -7.94 5.21
N GLY A 10 5.05 -7.16 6.29
CA GLY A 10 5.83 -7.57 7.45
C GLY A 10 7.31 -7.77 7.13
N THR A 11 7.93 -8.77 7.75
CA THR A 11 9.34 -9.17 7.53
C THR A 11 9.50 -10.16 6.38
N THR A 12 8.41 -10.76 5.90
CA THR A 12 8.43 -11.71 4.79
C THR A 12 8.39 -10.93 3.47
N GLN A 13 9.24 -11.30 2.50
CA GLN A 13 9.16 -10.69 1.17
C GLN A 13 7.92 -11.26 0.48
N PHE A 14 6.90 -10.43 0.32
CA PHE A 14 5.67 -10.81 -0.37
C PHE A 14 5.30 -9.80 -1.46
N ASP A 15 6.13 -9.81 -2.51
CA ASP A 15 6.01 -8.89 -3.64
C ASP A 15 4.66 -9.02 -4.34
N LEU A 16 4.06 -10.21 -4.33
CA LEU A 16 2.78 -10.48 -4.96
C LEU A 16 1.64 -9.63 -4.39
N LEU A 17 1.62 -9.33 -3.08
CA LEU A 17 0.60 -8.43 -2.53
C LEU A 17 0.77 -7.02 -3.10
N ILE A 18 2.01 -6.53 -3.15
CA ILE A 18 2.33 -5.20 -3.65
C ILE A 18 1.97 -5.09 -5.13
N GLU A 19 2.37 -6.08 -5.94
CA GLU A 19 2.00 -6.18 -7.35
C GLU A 19 0.48 -6.24 -7.54
N THR A 20 -0.22 -7.07 -6.76
CA THR A 20 -1.70 -7.16 -6.86
C THR A 20 -2.36 -5.83 -6.54
N ILE A 21 -1.91 -5.13 -5.49
CA ILE A 21 -2.47 -3.84 -5.09
C ILE A 21 -2.25 -2.77 -6.17
N VAL A 22 -1.09 -2.78 -6.82
CA VAL A 22 -0.69 -1.74 -7.79
C VAL A 22 -1.16 -2.06 -9.22
N HIS A 23 -1.21 -3.34 -9.60
CA HIS A 23 -1.44 -3.77 -10.99
C HIS A 23 -2.80 -4.38 -11.24
N ASP A 24 -3.52 -4.89 -10.23
CA ASP A 24 -4.89 -5.36 -10.44
C ASP A 24 -5.85 -4.15 -10.47
N PRO A 25 -6.45 -3.83 -11.63
CA PRO A 25 -7.32 -2.68 -11.75
C PRO A 25 -8.55 -2.78 -10.84
N ASN A 26 -9.06 -3.99 -10.58
CA ASN A 26 -10.24 -4.16 -9.72
C ASN A 26 -9.93 -3.82 -8.27
N VAL A 27 -8.73 -4.20 -7.80
CA VAL A 27 -8.28 -3.91 -6.44
C VAL A 27 -8.07 -2.40 -6.30
N LEU A 28 -7.38 -1.79 -7.25
CA LEU A 28 -7.13 -0.36 -7.25
C LEU A 28 -8.43 0.46 -7.34
N GLN A 29 -9.35 0.08 -8.24
CA GLN A 29 -10.67 0.72 -8.36
C GLN A 29 -11.48 0.57 -7.08
N THR A 30 -11.42 -0.59 -6.42
CA THR A 30 -12.10 -0.80 -5.13
C THR A 30 -11.53 0.11 -4.05
N LEU A 31 -10.20 0.27 -3.99
CA LEU A 31 -9.55 1.18 -3.04
C LEU A 31 -9.94 2.64 -3.30
N VAL A 32 -9.86 3.09 -4.55
CA VAL A 32 -10.08 4.49 -4.92
C VAL A 32 -11.55 4.85 -4.93
N ASP A 33 -12.40 4.10 -5.63
CA ASP A 33 -13.78 4.52 -5.87
C ASP A 33 -14.74 4.03 -4.80
N CYS A 34 -14.62 2.77 -4.39
CA CYS A 34 -15.54 2.17 -3.42
C CYS A 34 -15.17 2.56 -2.00
N LEU A 35 -13.88 2.51 -1.66
CA LEU A 35 -13.38 2.79 -0.32
C LEU A 35 -12.96 4.25 -0.12
N GLN A 36 -12.91 5.03 -1.21
CA GLN A 36 -12.57 6.47 -1.21
C GLN A 36 -11.19 6.74 -0.60
N ILE A 37 -10.21 5.91 -0.95
CA ILE A 37 -8.82 6.11 -0.54
C ILE A 37 -8.18 7.22 -1.38
N ASP A 38 -7.64 8.22 -0.71
CA ASP A 38 -6.96 9.37 -1.31
C ASP A 38 -5.45 9.20 -1.36
N LYS A 39 -4.89 8.30 -0.55
CA LYS A 39 -3.44 8.06 -0.49
C LYS A 39 -3.14 6.62 -0.08
N LEU A 40 -2.21 6.00 -0.80
CA LEU A 40 -1.71 4.66 -0.50
C LEU A 40 -0.26 4.72 -0.02
N ILE A 41 0.04 4.00 1.06
CA ILE A 41 1.39 3.84 1.60
C ILE A 41 1.73 2.36 1.58
N LEU A 42 2.82 2.00 0.92
CA LEU A 42 3.26 0.62 0.72
C LEU A 42 4.58 0.38 1.48
N GLN A 43 4.55 -0.48 2.49
CA GLN A 43 5.78 -1.05 3.03
C GLN A 43 6.16 -2.28 2.21
N ILE A 44 7.24 -2.14 1.43
CA ILE A 44 7.76 -3.19 0.55
C ILE A 44 8.95 -3.90 1.21
N GLY A 45 9.26 -5.11 0.75
CA GLY A 45 10.48 -5.82 1.14
C GLY A 45 11.76 -5.24 0.53
N ASN A 46 12.87 -5.98 0.61
CA ASN A 46 14.14 -5.64 -0.06
C ASN A 46 14.13 -5.83 -1.58
N SER A 47 12.95 -6.03 -2.15
CA SER A 47 12.72 -6.38 -3.54
C SER A 47 12.81 -5.15 -4.45
N GLN A 48 12.61 -5.34 -5.76
CA GLN A 48 12.58 -4.23 -6.70
C GLN A 48 11.42 -3.28 -6.40
N LYS A 49 11.65 -1.99 -6.69
CA LYS A 49 10.62 -0.94 -6.59
C LYS A 49 9.43 -1.32 -7.46
N PRO A 50 8.19 -1.22 -6.96
CA PRO A 50 7.01 -1.51 -7.78
C PRO A 50 6.96 -0.52 -8.95
N LEU A 51 6.70 -1.03 -10.15
CA LEU A 51 6.38 -0.20 -11.30
C LEU A 51 4.98 0.36 -11.10
N ILE A 52 4.88 1.65 -10.82
CA ILE A 52 3.60 2.32 -10.58
C ILE A 52 3.24 3.07 -11.85
N ASP A 53 2.31 2.50 -12.63
CA ASP A 53 1.85 3.09 -13.88
C ASP A 53 0.35 3.42 -13.79
N ASN A 54 -0.03 4.62 -14.26
CA ASN A 54 -1.43 5.04 -14.46
C ASN A 54 -2.36 4.97 -13.23
N ILE A 55 -1.88 5.36 -12.04
CA ILE A 55 -2.70 5.39 -10.82
C ILE A 55 -3.19 6.81 -10.51
N SER A 56 -4.50 6.95 -10.27
CA SER A 56 -5.19 8.22 -10.04
C SER A 56 -4.96 8.85 -8.66
N ILE A 57 -4.31 8.13 -7.74
CA ILE A 57 -4.03 8.58 -6.37
C ILE A 57 -2.52 8.55 -6.07
N PRO A 58 -2.02 9.42 -5.18
CA PRO A 58 -0.63 9.37 -4.74
C PRO A 58 -0.33 8.05 -4.02
N ILE A 59 0.74 7.40 -4.47
CA ILE A 59 1.32 6.22 -3.84
C ILE A 59 2.72 6.57 -3.34
N GLU A 60 2.95 6.32 -2.05
CA GLU A 60 4.27 6.33 -1.44
C GLU A 60 4.67 4.91 -1.08
N TYR A 61 5.96 4.60 -1.17
CA TYR A 61 6.48 3.32 -0.72
C TYR A 61 7.81 3.50 -0.01
N TYR A 62 8.08 2.62 0.95
CA TYR A 62 9.36 2.53 1.64
C TYR A 62 9.65 1.06 1.96
N GLN A 63 10.94 0.75 2.17
CA GLN A 63 11.38 -0.60 2.51
C GLN A 63 11.17 -0.87 4.01
N TYR A 64 12.20 -1.36 4.70
CA TYR A 64 12.15 -1.54 6.14
C TYR A 64 12.28 -0.22 6.89
N LYS A 65 11.57 -0.09 8.01
CA LYS A 65 11.77 0.96 8.99
C LYS A 65 11.65 0.40 10.40
N ASP A 66 12.25 1.09 11.37
CA ASP A 66 12.33 0.62 12.75
C ASP A 66 10.95 0.44 13.41
N SER A 67 9.94 1.21 13.01
CA SER A 67 8.57 1.08 13.51
C SER A 67 7.53 1.50 12.48
N ILE A 68 6.51 0.66 12.26
CA ILE A 68 5.31 0.93 11.44
C ILE A 68 4.12 1.49 12.23
N GLU A 69 4.28 1.71 13.54
CA GLU A 69 3.20 2.15 14.43
C GLU A 69 2.51 3.43 13.96
N ASN A 70 3.30 4.41 13.51
CA ASN A 70 2.77 5.69 13.04
C ASN A 70 1.95 5.57 11.75
N ASP A 71 2.31 4.64 10.85
CA ASP A 71 1.51 4.41 9.63
C ASP A 71 0.21 3.71 9.96
N ILE A 72 0.25 2.73 10.88
CA ILE A 72 -0.94 2.05 11.37
C ILE A 72 -1.89 3.06 12.03
N GLN A 73 -1.38 3.95 12.89
CA GLN A 73 -2.19 4.95 13.58
C GLN A 73 -2.78 6.02 12.64
N GLN A 74 -2.09 6.33 11.55
CA GLN A 74 -2.56 7.34 10.58
C GLN A 74 -3.39 6.76 9.45
N ALA A 75 -3.43 5.44 9.31
CA ALA A 75 -4.20 4.77 8.29
C ALA A 75 -5.65 4.55 8.74
N ASP A 76 -6.57 4.80 7.82
CA ASP A 76 -7.97 4.43 7.99
C ASP A 76 -8.20 2.95 7.64
N ILE A 77 -7.33 2.37 6.81
CA ILE A 77 -7.33 0.96 6.42
C ILE A 77 -5.91 0.42 6.45
N VAL A 78 -5.72 -0.72 7.13
CA VAL A 78 -4.47 -1.47 7.10
C VAL A 78 -4.70 -2.80 6.38
N ILE A 79 -3.89 -3.08 5.36
CA ILE A 79 -3.87 -4.34 4.61
C ILE A 79 -2.54 -5.02 4.91
N SER A 80 -2.59 -6.17 5.59
CA SER A 80 -1.38 -6.87 6.03
C SER A 80 -1.36 -8.32 5.57
N HIS A 81 -0.18 -8.82 5.22
CA HIS A 81 0.11 -10.25 5.11
C HIS A 81 1.05 -10.67 6.24
N ALA A 82 0.82 -11.86 6.82
CA ALA A 82 1.67 -12.50 7.83
C ALA A 82 2.74 -13.40 7.20
#